data_AF-A0AAJ1K9W8-F1
#
_entry.id   AF-A0AAJ1K9W8-F1
#
_cell.length_a   1.000
_cell.length_b   1.000
_cell.length_c   1.000
_cell.angle_alpha   90.00
_cell.angle_beta   90.00
_cell.angle_gamma   90.00
#
_symmetry.space_group_name_H-M   'P 1'
#
loop_
_entity.id
_entity.type
_entity.pdbx_description
1 polymer ?
#
loop_
_entity_poly.entity_id
_entity_poly.type
_entity_poly.pdbx_seq_one_letter_code
_entity_poly.pdbx_strand_id
1 'polypeptide(L)'
;MEIAQLYAGLVADADAAWRIYGRIGAEYELTRRLIGDLTGGDLSARFPMFKRRFDNLRRQMDDIHRLQVDLLREVRTSPGTADRRRTTDALLVSINCISAGLGWTG
;
A
#
# COMPACT_ATOMS: atom_id res chain seq x y z
N MET A 1 -5.55 2.08 -5.93
CA MET A 1 -4.35 1.50 -6.59
C MET A 1 -3.13 2.43 -6.64
N GLU A 2 -3.23 3.69 -6.17
CA GLU A 2 -2.13 4.66 -6.18
C GLU A 2 -0.92 4.21 -5.34
N ILE A 3 -1.13 3.78 -4.09
CA ILE A 3 -0.03 3.28 -3.24
C ILE A 3 0.66 2.08 -3.88
N ALA A 4 -0.09 1.10 -4.38
CA ALA A 4 0.48 -0.07 -5.06
C ALA A 4 1.36 0.32 -6.27
N GLN A 5 1.02 1.41 -6.97
CA GLN A 5 1.81 1.96 -8.07
C GLN A 5 3.20 2.40 -7.61
N LEU A 6 3.29 3.03 -6.44
CA LEU A 6 4.56 3.47 -5.86
C LEU A 6 5.50 2.27 -5.58
N TYR A 7 4.94 1.16 -5.08
CA TYR A 7 5.71 -0.07 -4.88
C TYR A 7 6.12 -0.72 -6.19
N ALA A 8 5.26 -0.72 -7.21
CA ALA A 8 5.62 -1.21 -8.55
C ALA A 8 6.81 -0.43 -9.12
N GLY A 9 6.89 0.89 -8.85
CA GLY A 9 8.02 1.74 -9.22
C GLY A 9 9.35 1.43 -8.54
N LEU A 10 9.39 0.51 -7.55
CA LEU A 10 10.63 0.03 -6.94
C LEU A 10 11.24 -1.19 -7.66
N VAL A 11 10.56 -1.72 -8.68
CA VAL A 11 11.02 -2.88 -9.45
C VAL A 11 11.96 -2.42 -10.57
N ALA A 12 13.11 -3.07 -10.71
CA ALA A 12 14.12 -2.69 -11.69
C ALA A 12 13.68 -2.94 -13.15
N ASP A 13 12.96 -4.04 -13.40
CA ASP A 13 12.34 -4.33 -14.70
C ASP A 13 11.00 -3.58 -14.80
N ALA A 14 11.03 -2.41 -15.44
CA ALA A 14 9.87 -1.54 -15.60
C ALA A 14 8.77 -2.19 -16.44
N ASP A 15 9.12 -2.94 -17.49
CA ASP A 15 8.15 -3.59 -18.37
C ASP A 15 7.38 -4.69 -17.62
N ALA A 16 8.09 -5.51 -16.84
CA ALA A 16 7.46 -6.49 -15.98
C ALA A 16 6.58 -5.82 -14.91
N ALA A 17 7.08 -4.75 -14.27
CA ALA A 17 6.35 -4.02 -13.24
C ALA A 17 5.01 -3.49 -13.74
N TRP A 18 5.01 -2.76 -14.87
CA TRP A 18 3.81 -2.15 -15.42
C TRP A 18 2.83 -3.19 -15.99
N ARG A 19 3.34 -4.24 -16.63
CA ARG A 19 2.52 -5.36 -17.12
C ARG A 19 1.79 -6.06 -15.98
N ILE A 20 2.48 -6.34 -14.88
CA ILE A 20 1.88 -7.03 -13.72
C ILE A 20 0.94 -6.09 -12.95
N TYR A 21 1.37 -4.85 -12.68
CA TYR A 21 0.54 -3.83 -12.03
C TYR A 21 -0.77 -3.62 -12.78
N GLY A 22 -0.72 -3.50 -14.11
CA GLY A 22 -1.91 -3.33 -14.94
C GLY A 22 -2.90 -4.50 -14.83
N ARG A 23 -2.41 -5.74 -14.84
CA ARG A 23 -3.25 -6.94 -14.66
C ARG A 23 -3.92 -6.95 -13.27
N ILE A 24 -3.15 -6.70 -12.21
CA ILE A 24 -3.69 -6.66 -10.84
C ILE A 24 -4.71 -5.53 -10.68
N GLY A 25 -4.42 -4.34 -11.23
CA GLY A 25 -5.33 -3.20 -11.20
C GLY A 25 -6.64 -3.45 -11.94
N ALA A 26 -6.59 -4.10 -13.10
CA ALA A 26 -7.78 -4.48 -13.86
C ALA A 26 -8.68 -5.44 -13.06
N GLU A 27 -8.10 -6.48 -12.46
CA GLU A 27 -8.85 -7.44 -11.64
C GLU A 27 -9.40 -6.79 -10.35
N TYR A 28 -8.63 -5.90 -9.73
CA TYR A 28 -9.08 -5.13 -8.57
C TYR A 28 -10.34 -4.30 -8.89
N GLU A 29 -10.31 -3.52 -9.97
CA GLU A 29 -11.46 -2.68 -10.35
C GLU A 29 -12.65 -3.52 -10.83
N LEU A 30 -12.41 -4.60 -11.58
CA LEU A 30 -13.45 -5.55 -11.98
C LEU A 30 -14.17 -6.12 -10.74
N THR A 31 -13.39 -6.63 -9.78
CA THR A 31 -13.92 -7.22 -8.55
C THR A 31 -14.68 -6.18 -7.72
N ARG A 32 -14.10 -4.99 -7.55
CA ARG A 32 -14.72 -3.89 -6.81
C ARG A 32 -16.08 -3.52 -7.38
N ARG A 33 -16.17 -3.42 -8.72
CA ARG A 33 -17.42 -3.13 -9.43
C ARG A 33 -18.46 -4.23 -9.22
N LEU A 34 -18.09 -5.50 -9.44
CA LEU A 34 -19.02 -6.62 -9.29
C LEU A 34 -19.56 -6.75 -7.86
N ILE A 35 -18.73 -6.51 -6.85
CA ILE A 35 -19.21 -6.46 -5.46
C ILE A 35 -20.22 -5.33 -5.28
N GLY A 36 -19.96 -4.15 -5.84
CA GLY A 36 -20.89 -3.02 -5.81
C GLY A 36 -22.23 -3.34 -6.48
N ASP A 37 -22.20 -3.95 -7.67
CA ASP A 37 -23.39 -4.35 -8.42
C ASP A 37 -24.24 -5.36 -7.63
N LEU A 38 -23.60 -6.33 -6.98
CA LEU A 38 -24.26 -7.36 -6.18
C LEU A 38 -24.81 -6.84 -4.85
N THR A 39 -24.13 -5.89 -4.22
CA THR A 39 -24.50 -5.39 -2.89
C THR A 39 -25.30 -4.10 -2.92
N GLY A 40 -25.44 -3.46 -4.08
CA GLY A 40 -26.21 -2.24 -4.28
C GLY A 40 -25.56 -0.99 -3.68
N GLY A 41 -24.24 -0.97 -3.47
CA GLY A 41 -23.57 0.18 -2.88
C GLY A 41 -22.04 0.08 -2.84
N ASP A 42 -21.40 1.13 -2.33
CA ASP A 42 -19.95 1.17 -2.19
C ASP A 42 -19.43 0.14 -1.18
N LEU A 43 -18.16 -0.24 -1.35
CA LEU A 43 -17.45 -1.09 -0.39
C LEU A 43 -17.60 -0.53 1.03
N SER A 44 -17.90 -1.42 1.98
CA SER A 44 -18.10 -1.11 3.40
C SER A 44 -19.26 -0.17 3.73
N ALA A 45 -20.13 0.21 2.78
CA ALA A 45 -21.27 1.08 3.03
C ALA A 45 -22.24 0.52 4.11
N ARG A 46 -22.38 -0.80 4.17
CA ARG A 46 -23.13 -1.52 5.22
C ARG A 46 -22.54 -1.36 6.64
N PHE A 47 -21.30 -0.91 6.77
CA PHE A 47 -20.56 -0.79 8.03
C PHE A 47 -20.08 0.65 8.26
N PRO A 48 -20.99 1.62 8.51
CA PRO A 48 -20.68 3.05 8.50
C PRO A 48 -19.63 3.46 9.55
N MET A 49 -19.65 2.83 10.73
CA MET A 49 -18.66 3.09 11.78
C MET A 49 -17.25 2.64 11.37
N PHE A 50 -17.15 1.47 10.74
CA PHE A 50 -15.89 0.97 10.20
C PHE A 50 -15.40 1.87 9.06
N LYS A 51 -16.28 2.19 8.10
CA LYS A 51 -15.95 3.06 6.97
C LYS A 51 -15.40 4.41 7.43
N ARG A 52 -16.06 5.08 8.38
CA ARG A 52 -15.60 6.36 8.94
C ARG A 52 -14.22 6.22 9.61
N ARG A 53 -14.01 5.16 10.39
CA ARG A 53 -12.70 4.91 11.03
C ARG A 53 -11.61 4.70 9.98
N PHE A 54 -11.87 3.89 8.96
CA PHE A 54 -10.94 3.63 7.88
C PHE A 54 -10.63 4.92 7.09
N ASP A 55 -11.65 5.68 6.71
CA ASP A 55 -11.49 6.93 5.96
C ASP A 55 -10.66 7.98 6.73
N ASN A 56 -10.81 8.04 8.06
CA ASN A 56 -10.00 8.91 8.92
C ASN A 56 -8.52 8.48 8.98
N LEU A 57 -8.25 7.17 8.95
CA LEU A 57 -6.89 6.63 8.99
C LEU A 57 -6.20 6.67 7.62
N ARG A 58 -6.97 6.66 6.53
CA ARG A 58 -6.49 6.49 5.16
C ARG A 58 -5.36 7.47 4.81
N ARG A 59 -5.53 8.76 5.10
CA ARG A 59 -4.51 9.78 4.77
C ARG A 59 -3.17 9.48 5.47
N GLN A 60 -3.22 9.14 6.76
CA GLN A 60 -2.01 8.81 7.52
C GLN A 60 -1.35 7.53 7.00
N MET A 61 -2.14 6.52 6.62
CA MET A 61 -1.63 5.30 6.00
C MET A 61 -0.95 5.59 4.66
N ASP A 62 -1.54 6.44 3.83
CA ASP A 62 -0.96 6.84 2.54
C ASP A 62 0.43 7.49 2.75
N ASP A 63 0.58 8.33 3.78
CA ASP A 63 1.86 8.98 4.10
C ASP A 63 2.91 7.99 4.60
N ILE A 64 2.53 7.05 5.47
CA ILE A 64 3.45 6.00 5.96
C ILE A 64 3.87 5.06 4.82
N HIS A 65 2.96 4.73 3.90
CA HIS A 65 3.31 3.93 2.73
C HIS A 65 4.30 4.65 1.81
N ARG A 66 4.16 5.97 1.60
CA ARG A 66 5.13 6.76 0.82
C ARG A 66 6.50 6.76 1.49
N LEU A 67 6.55 7.02 2.80
CA LEU A 67 7.78 6.94 3.58
C LEU A 67 8.44 5.56 3.45
N GLN A 68 7.66 4.48 3.58
CA GLN A 68 8.17 3.12 3.42
C GLN A 68 8.76 2.86 2.02
N VAL A 69 8.16 3.39 0.95
CA VAL A 69 8.68 3.27 -0.41
C VAL A 69 10.05 3.95 -0.52
N ASP A 70 10.22 5.14 0.04
CA ASP A 70 11.49 5.86 0.02
C ASP A 70 12.56 5.14 0.85
N LEU A 71 12.21 4.66 2.04
CA LEU A 71 13.10 3.84 2.88
C LEU A 71 13.53 2.56 2.15
N LEU A 72 12.61 1.86 1.49
CA LEU A 72 12.92 0.68 0.69
C LEU A 72 13.89 0.99 -0.45
N ARG A 73 13.72 2.14 -1.12
CA ARG A 73 14.62 2.57 -2.18
C ARG A 73 16.04 2.77 -1.62
N GLU A 74 16.17 3.53 -0.55
CA GLU A 74 17.45 3.83 0.10
C GLU A 74 18.16 2.56 0.62
N VAL A 75 17.40 1.69 1.30
CA VAL A 75 17.84 0.37 1.77
C VAL A 75 18.45 -0.48 0.64
N ARG A 76 17.84 -0.44 -0.56
CA ARG A 76 18.28 -1.22 -1.72
C ARG A 76 19.47 -0.61 -2.45
N THR A 77 19.64 0.72 -2.41
CA THR A 77 20.69 1.42 -3.17
C THR A 77 21.96 1.73 -2.38
N SER A 78 21.92 1.69 -1.05
CA SER A 78 23.02 2.18 -0.20
C SER A 78 23.65 1.10 0.70
N PRO A 79 24.32 0.07 0.16
CA PRO A 79 24.96 -0.96 0.98
C PRO A 79 26.17 -0.42 1.77
N GLY A 80 26.23 -0.73 3.08
CA GLY A 80 27.48 -0.67 3.86
C GLY A 80 27.81 0.61 4.64
N THR A 81 26.88 1.57 4.81
CA THR A 81 27.11 2.78 5.64
C THR A 81 26.50 2.65 7.04
N ALA A 82 27.00 3.39 8.04
CA ALA A 82 26.37 3.48 9.36
C ALA A 82 24.91 4.00 9.29
N ASP A 83 24.59 4.74 8.23
CA ASP A 83 23.25 5.24 7.94
C ASP A 83 22.26 4.11 7.62
N ARG A 84 22.74 3.01 7.03
CA ARG A 84 21.95 1.83 6.69
C ARG A 84 21.17 1.26 7.87
N ARG A 85 21.75 1.28 9.07
CA ARG A 85 21.09 0.76 10.28
C ARG A 85 19.89 1.62 10.66
N ARG A 86 20.05 2.94 10.66
CA ARG A 86 18.94 3.88 10.95
C ARG A 86 17.81 3.75 9.94
N THR A 87 18.12 3.66 8.65
CA THR A 87 17.12 3.48 7.59
C THR A 87 16.40 2.13 7.71
N THR A 88 17.12 1.07 8.09
CA THR A 88 16.51 -0.25 8.36
C THR A 88 15.58 -0.20 9.57
N ASP A 89 16.01 0.43 10.66
CA ASP A 89 15.19 0.57 11.86
C ASP A 89 13.91 1.38 11.55
N ALA A 90 14.03 2.47 10.79
CA ALA A 90 12.89 3.26 10.32
C ALA A 90 11.94 2.45 9.42
N LEU A 91 12.48 1.60 8.54
CA LEU A 91 11.69 0.71 7.69
C LEU A 91 10.92 -0.34 8.52
N LEU A 92 11.54 -0.89 9.56
CA LEU A 92 10.85 -1.81 10.48
C LEU A 92 9.73 -1.10 11.24
N VAL A 93 9.93 0.16 11.63
CA VAL A 93 8.87 0.98 12.23
C VAL A 93 7.72 1.21 11.25
N SER A 94 7.99 1.53 9.97
CA SER A 94 6.91 1.72 8.99
C SER A 94 6.10 0.45 8.75
N ILE A 95 6.76 -0.72 8.71
CA ILE A 95 6.09 -2.03 8.59
C ILE A 95 5.15 -2.25 9.78
N ASN A 96 5.61 -1.98 11.00
CA ASN A 96 4.80 -2.13 12.21
C ASN A 96 3.61 -1.16 12.23
N CYS A 97 3.82 0.10 11.83
CA CYS A 97 2.75 1.10 11.75
C CYS A 97 1.67 0.72 10.73
N ILE A 98 2.06 0.26 9.54
CA ILE A 98 1.11 -0.18 8.51
C ILE A 98 0.32 -1.40 9.00
N SER A 99 1.00 -2.38 9.60
CA SER A 99 0.35 -3.58 10.15
C SER A 99 -0.68 -3.22 11.22
N ALA A 100 -0.33 -2.34 12.16
CA ALA A 100 -1.24 -1.88 13.20
C ALA A 100 -2.42 -1.05 12.65
N GLY A 101 -2.19 -0.24 11.61
CA GLY A 101 -3.19 0.62 11.00
C GLY A 101 -4.21 -0.14 10.15
N LEU A 102 -3.77 -1.15 9.39
CA LEU A 102 -4.64 -1.96 8.53
C LEU A 102 -5.43 -3.02 9.30
N GLY A 103 -4.86 -3.55 10.39
CA GLY A 103 -5.50 -4.61 11.17
C GLY A 103 -5.64 -5.92 10.37
N TRP A 104 -6.83 -6.50 10.36
CA TRP A 104 -7.13 -7.79 9.73
C TRP A 104 -7.40 -7.62 8.24
N THR A 105 -6.63 -8.30 7.39
CA THR A 105 -6.68 -8.13 5.92
C THR A 105 -6.93 -9.42 5.14
N GLY A 106 -6.99 -10.57 5.83
CA GLY A 106 -7.26 -11.90 5.27
C GLY A 106 -7.38 -12.94 6.36
#